data_AF-A0A4Y8IEZ0-F1
#
_entry.id   AF-A0A4Y8IEZ0-F1
#
_cell.length_a   1.000
_cell.length_b   1.000
_cell.length_c   1.000
_cell.angle_alpha   90.00
_cell.angle_beta   90.00
_cell.angle_gamma   90.00
#
_symmetry.space_group_name_H-M   'P 1'
#
loop_
_entity.id
_entity.type
_entity.pdbx_description
1 polymer ?
#
loop_
_entity_poly.entity_id
_entity_poly.type
_entity_poly.pdbx_seq_one_letter_code
_entity_poly.pdbx_strand_id
1 'polypeptide(L)' 'MMTQKGKVVRVTYSEENSQQTDLWMYRMMEKIILEQLNIDATIKADLLRTNQSRIKRLISGGD' A
#
# COMPACT_ATOMS: atom_id res chain seq x y z
N MET A 1 13.52 -14.21 -24.68
CA MET A 1 13.18 -13.03 -23.85
C MET A 1 12.96 -13.51 -22.42
N MET A 2 13.81 -13.12 -21.48
CA MET A 2 13.63 -13.48 -20.07
C MET A 2 12.51 -12.63 -19.47
N THR A 3 11.36 -13.25 -19.17
CA THR A 3 10.31 -12.66 -18.34
C THR A 3 10.90 -12.30 -16.99
N GLN A 4 11.05 -10.99 -16.71
CA GLN A 4 11.34 -10.49 -15.37
C GLN A 4 10.18 -10.93 -14.47
N LYS A 5 10.38 -12.02 -13.72
CA LYS A 5 9.43 -12.50 -12.71
C LYS A 5 9.22 -11.36 -11.71
N GLY A 6 8.01 -10.80 -11.68
CA GLY A 6 7.64 -9.72 -10.77
C GLY A 6 8.00 -10.09 -9.32
N LYS A 7 8.65 -9.17 -8.61
CA LYS A 7 9.02 -9.36 -7.21
C LYS A 7 7.76 -9.28 -6.35
N VAL A 8 7.30 -10.41 -5.84
CA VAL A 8 6.19 -10.46 -4.88
C VAL A 8 6.73 -10.06 -3.51
N VAL A 9 6.23 -8.96 -2.96
CA VAL A 9 6.56 -8.50 -1.60
C VAL A 9 5.38 -8.83 -0.70
N ARG A 10 5.60 -9.67 0.32
CA ARG A 10 4.61 -10.02 1.34
C ARG A 10 4.93 -9.25 2.61
N VAL A 11 3.98 -8.45 3.09
CA VAL A 11 4.06 -7.73 4.37
C VAL A 11 3.08 -8.40 5.33
N THR A 12 3.54 -8.81 6.50
CA THR A 12 2.74 -9.44 7.57
C THR A 12 3.02 -8.74 8.89
N TYR A 13 1.98 -8.51 9.68
CA TYR A 13 2.04 -7.82 10.98
C TYR A 13 1.06 -8.46 11.98
N SER A 14 1.28 -8.24 13.27
CA SER A 14 0.49 -8.78 14.39
C SER A 14 -0.91 -8.17 14.48
N GLU A 15 -1.94 -8.98 14.75
CA GLU A 15 -3.36 -8.57 14.81
C GLU A 15 -3.74 -7.71 16.03
N GLU A 16 -2.82 -7.49 16.99
CA GLU A 16 -3.00 -6.52 18.08
C GLU A 16 -2.71 -5.08 17.61
N ASN A 17 -3.34 -4.66 16.52
CA ASN A 17 -2.97 -3.41 15.88
C ASN A 17 -3.96 -2.28 16.16
N SER A 18 -3.46 -1.28 16.87
CA SER A 18 -4.11 0.02 16.94
C SER A 18 -4.33 0.59 15.53
N GLN A 19 -5.36 1.41 15.37
CA GLN A 19 -5.63 2.20 14.16
C GLN A 19 -4.39 2.98 13.65
N GLN A 20 -3.47 3.32 14.57
CA GLN A 20 -2.21 4.01 14.26
C GLN A 20 -1.24 3.10 13.51
N THR A 21 -1.17 1.80 13.84
CA THR A 21 -0.31 0.85 13.14
C THR A 21 -0.82 0.57 11.71
N ASP A 22 -2.13 0.45 11.54
CA ASP A 22 -2.73 0.32 10.21
C ASP A 22 -2.46 1.57 9.36
N LEU A 23 -2.62 2.76 9.93
CA LEU A 23 -2.31 4.01 9.25
C LEU A 23 -0.83 4.07 8.84
N TRP A 24 0.08 3.69 9.73
CA TRP A 24 1.51 3.63 9.44
C TRP A 24 1.82 2.68 8.28
N MET A 25 1.19 1.51 8.25
CA MET A 25 1.37 0.57 7.17
C MET A 25 0.90 1.11 5.82
N TYR A 26 -0.29 1.69 5.74
CA TYR A 26 -0.78 2.24 4.49
C TYR A 26 0.11 3.40 4.01
N ARG A 27 0.71 4.19 4.92
CA ARG A 27 1.73 5.19 4.56
C ARG A 27 3.02 4.57 4.03
N MET A 28 3.44 3.44 4.59
CA MET A 28 4.58 2.69 4.05
C MET A 28 4.28 2.14 2.65
N MET A 29 3.08 1.59 2.43
CA MET A 29 2.65 1.11 1.11
C MET A 29 2.65 2.23 0.07
N GLU A 30 2.15 3.43 0.43
CA GLU A 30 2.22 4.61 -0.44
C GLU A 30 3.65 4.91 -0.90
N LYS A 31 4.61 4.92 0.03
CA LYS A 31 6.02 5.16 -0.28
C LYS A 31 6.59 4.10 -1.23
N ILE A 32 6.28 2.82 -0.99
CA ILE A 32 6.70 1.72 -1.85
C ILE A 32 6.12 1.87 -3.27
N ILE A 33 4.84 2.21 -3.38
CA ILE A 33 4.16 2.39 -4.67
C ILE A 33 4.79 3.54 -5.46
N LEU A 34 5.08 4.67 -4.81
CA LEU A 34 5.69 5.83 -5.46
C LEU A 34 7.13 5.56 -5.88
N GLU A 35 7.96 5.12 -4.93
CA GLU A 35 9.42 5.16 -5.08
C GLU A 35 10.03 3.84 -5.57
N GLN A 36 9.42 2.70 -5.26
CA GLN A 36 10.06 1.39 -5.46
C GLN A 36 9.41 0.53 -6.54
N LEU A 37 8.10 0.70 -6.77
CA LEU A 37 7.41 -0.06 -7.81
C LEU A 37 7.69 0.55 -9.18
N ASN A 38 8.46 -0.17 -9.99
CA ASN A 38 8.64 0.10 -11.41
C ASN A 38 7.57 -0.66 -12.23
N ILE A 39 6.36 -0.13 -12.23
CA ILE A 39 5.18 -0.69 -12.89
C ILE A 39 4.48 0.38 -13.73
N ASP A 40 3.54 -0.05 -14.58
CA ASP A 40 2.71 0.85 -15.39
C ASP A 40 2.05 1.96 -14.55
N ALA A 41 2.02 3.18 -15.10
CA ALA A 41 1.52 4.36 -14.41
C ALA A 41 0.03 4.26 -14.05
N THR A 42 -0.78 3.60 -14.88
CA THR A 42 -2.21 3.38 -14.65
C THR A 42 -2.42 2.46 -13.46
N ILE A 43 -1.68 1.35 -13.42
CA ILE A 43 -1.70 0.41 -12.29
C ILE A 43 -1.21 1.10 -11.01
N LYS A 44 -0.15 1.90 -11.11
CA LYS A 44 0.37 2.69 -9.98
C LYS A 44 -0.69 3.67 -9.44
N ALA A 45 -1.39 4.37 -10.32
CA ALA A 45 -2.46 5.30 -9.93
C ALA A 45 -3.63 4.58 -9.23
N ASP A 46 -4.03 3.42 -9.71
CA ASP A 46 -5.08 2.61 -9.09
C ASP A 46 -4.69 2.10 -7.69
N LEU A 47 -3.44 1.66 -7.52
CA LEU A 47 -2.90 1.26 -6.22
C LEU A 47 -2.87 2.44 -5.25
N LEU A 48 -2.39 3.61 -5.68
CA LEU A 48 -2.37 4.82 -4.86
C LEU A 48 -3.77 5.26 -4.45
N ARG A 49 -4.74 5.27 -5.38
CA ARG A 49 -6.13 5.64 -5.09
C ARG A 49 -6.74 4.72 -4.03
N THR A 50 -6.51 3.41 -4.16
CA THR A 50 -7.01 2.40 -3.22
C THR A 50 -6.39 2.60 -1.84
N ASN A 51 -5.08 2.79 -1.78
CA ASN A 51 -4.35 3.03 -0.54
C ASN A 51 -4.79 4.32 0.17
N GLN A 52 -4.92 5.42 -0.59
CA GLN A 52 -5.43 6.70 -0.08
C GLN A 52 -6.86 6.61 0.45
N SER A 53 -7.71 5.81 -0.20
CA SER A 53 -9.08 5.57 0.28
C SER A 53 -9.10 4.88 1.65
N ARG A 54 -8.19 3.91 1.88
CA ARG A 54 -8.03 3.23 3.18
C ARG A 54 -7.52 4.19 4.26
N ILE A 55 -6.48 4.97 3.95
CA ILE A 55 -5.96 6.03 4.83
C ILE A 55 -7.06 7.00 5.24
N LYS A 56 -7.86 7.47 4.27
CA LYS A 56 -8.95 8.40 4.53
C LYS A 56 -9.99 7.80 5.50
N ARG A 57 -10.40 6.54 5.29
CA ARG A 57 -11.35 5.86 6.20
C ARG A 57 -10.81 5.77 7.62
N LEU A 58 -9.56 5.35 7.77
CA LEU A 58 -8.90 5.29 9.07
C LEU A 58 -8.84 6.67 9.74
N ILE A 59 -8.44 7.73 9.04
CA ILE A 59 -8.36 9.07 9.64
C ILE A 59 -9.75 9.61 10.00
N SER A 60 -10.77 9.28 9.20
CA SER A 60 -12.14 9.74 9.42
C SER A 60 -12.86 8.98 10.54
N GLY A 61 -12.22 7.99 11.17
CA GLY A 61 -12.82 7.14 12.21
C GLY A 61 -13.93 6.22 11.70
N GLY A 62 -13.90 5.85 10.41
CA GLY A 62 -14.92 5.00 9.81
C GLY A 62 -14.59 3.52 9.92
N ASP A 63 -15.50 2.77 10.57
CA ASP A 63 -15.62 1.30 10.53
C ASP A 63 -15.70 0.75 9.08
#